data_AF-A0A2I6PK60-F1
#
_entry.id   AF-A0A2I6PK60-F1
#
_cell.length_a   1.000
_cell.length_b   1.000
_cell.length_c   1.000
_cell.angle_alpha   90.00
_cell.angle_beta   90.00
_cell.angle_gamma   90.00
#
_symmetry.space_group_name_H-M   'P 1'
#
loop_
_entity.id
_entity.type
_entity.pdbx_description
1 polymer ?
#
loop_
_entity_poly.entity_id
_entity_poly.type
_entity_poly.pdbx_seq_one_letter_code
_entity_poly.pdbx_strand_id
1 'polypeptide(L)'
;LWTSGNLFHVAWQGNFESWIQDPLHVRPIAHAIWDPHFGQPAVEAFTRGGAIGPVNIAYSGVYQWWYTIGLRTNGDLYTGALFLLFISAISLIAGWLHLQPKWKPSVSWFKNAESRLNHHLSGLFGVSSLAWTGHLVHVAIPGSRGEYIRWNNFLDVLPYPQGLGPLFMGQWNLYAQNPDSSSHLFGTSQGAGTAILTLLGGFHPQTQSLWLTDIAHHHLAIAFLFLVAGHMYRTNFGI
;
A
#
# COMPACT_ATOMS: atom_id res chain seq x y z
N LEU A 1 6.61 13.70 4.59
CA LEU A 1 6.86 14.70 3.51
C LEU A 1 7.37 14.08 2.21
N TRP A 2 8.53 13.40 2.18
CA TRP A 2 9.09 12.85 0.93
C TRP A 2 8.10 11.99 0.11
N THR A 3 7.48 10.99 0.73
CA THR A 3 6.49 10.12 0.05
C THR A 3 5.25 10.91 -0.42
N SER A 4 4.84 11.94 0.32
CA SER A 4 3.76 12.85 -0.07
C SER A 4 4.12 13.62 -1.34
N GLY A 5 5.35 14.10 -1.45
CA GLY A 5 5.87 14.75 -2.66
C GLY A 5 5.85 13.83 -3.89
N ASN A 6 6.28 12.58 -3.74
CA ASN A 6 6.23 11.61 -4.85
C ASN A 6 4.80 11.39 -5.35
N LEU A 7 3.84 11.14 -4.45
CA LEU A 7 2.43 10.98 -4.80
C LEU A 7 1.87 12.24 -5.46
N PHE A 8 2.18 13.42 -4.90
CA PHE A 8 1.70 14.70 -5.39
C PHE A 8 2.19 15.01 -6.80
N HIS A 9 3.50 14.87 -7.06
CA HIS A 9 4.06 15.14 -8.39
C HIS A 9 3.51 14.18 -9.44
N VAL A 10 3.32 12.90 -9.10
CA VAL A 10 2.71 11.94 -10.03
C VAL A 10 1.23 12.26 -10.27
N ALA A 11 0.48 12.62 -9.23
CA ALA A 11 -0.93 13.01 -9.37
C ALA A 11 -1.13 14.27 -10.20
N TRP A 12 -0.21 15.24 -10.06
CA TRP A 12 -0.34 16.57 -10.67
C TRP A 12 0.27 16.64 -12.08
N GLN A 13 1.46 16.06 -12.26
CA GLN A 13 2.28 16.20 -13.47
C GLN A 13 2.61 14.86 -14.12
N GLY A 14 2.27 13.76 -13.48
CA GLY A 14 2.47 12.42 -13.99
C GLY A 14 1.40 11.98 -14.99
N ASN A 15 1.49 10.72 -15.40
CA ASN A 15 0.58 10.09 -16.35
C ASN A 15 0.00 8.78 -15.78
N PHE A 16 -0.26 8.73 -14.46
CA PHE A 16 -0.63 7.49 -13.76
C PHE A 16 -1.88 6.82 -14.33
N GLU A 17 -2.95 7.57 -14.59
CA GLU A 17 -4.19 7.02 -15.16
C GLU A 17 -3.98 6.45 -16.58
N SER A 18 -3.23 7.16 -17.43
CA SER A 18 -2.86 6.66 -18.76
C SER A 18 -1.93 5.44 -18.68
N TRP A 19 -0.99 5.45 -17.73
CA TRP A 19 -0.08 4.33 -17.51
C TRP A 19 -0.81 3.06 -17.08
N ILE A 20 -1.85 3.17 -16.25
CA ILE A 20 -2.65 2.02 -15.83
C ILE A 20 -3.36 1.34 -17.00
N GLN A 21 -3.78 2.10 -18.03
CA GLN A 21 -4.44 1.52 -19.20
C GLN A 21 -3.49 0.72 -20.08
N ASP A 22 -2.20 1.08 -20.11
CA ASP A 22 -1.17 0.35 -20.85
C ASP A 22 0.19 0.39 -20.13
N PRO A 23 0.35 -0.42 -19.05
CA PRO A 23 1.54 -0.39 -18.20
C PRO A 23 2.83 -0.85 -18.90
N LEU A 24 2.71 -1.52 -20.05
CA LEU A 24 3.83 -2.10 -20.78
C LEU A 24 4.45 -1.11 -21.77
N HIS A 25 3.67 -0.20 -22.34
CA HIS A 25 4.17 0.72 -23.37
C HIS A 25 4.21 2.18 -22.92
N VAL A 26 3.35 2.59 -21.99
CA VAL A 26 3.38 3.95 -21.44
C VAL A 26 4.54 4.06 -20.45
N ARG A 27 5.38 5.10 -20.62
CA ARG A 27 6.52 5.33 -19.74
C ARG A 27 6.15 6.16 -18.51
N PRO A 28 6.63 5.75 -17.31
CA PRO A 28 6.70 6.51 -16.10
C PRO A 28 6.86 8.01 -16.17
N ILE A 29 5.94 8.91 -15.79
CA ILE A 29 6.34 10.32 -15.59
C ILE A 29 6.61 10.60 -14.10
N ALA A 30 7.82 11.08 -13.78
CA ALA A 30 8.19 11.46 -12.42
C ALA A 30 7.59 12.81 -12.04
N HIS A 31 7.95 13.86 -12.79
CA HIS A 31 7.48 15.23 -12.63
C HIS A 31 7.86 16.06 -13.87
N ALA A 32 7.29 17.26 -13.99
CA ALA A 32 7.66 18.21 -15.03
C ALA A 32 9.05 18.81 -14.80
N ILE A 33 9.73 19.17 -15.89
CA ILE A 33 10.97 19.93 -15.85
C ILE A 33 10.62 21.40 -16.07
N TRP A 34 11.08 22.25 -15.18
CA TRP A 34 11.03 23.70 -15.34
C TRP A 34 12.45 24.26 -15.20
N ASP A 35 13.13 24.45 -16.33
CA ASP A 35 14.48 24.99 -16.38
C ASP A 35 14.54 26.15 -17.39
N PRO A 36 14.68 27.42 -16.94
CA PRO A 36 14.68 28.59 -17.82
C PRO A 36 15.92 28.66 -18.73
N HIS A 37 16.94 27.84 -18.50
CA HIS A 37 18.14 27.78 -19.33
C HIS A 37 17.99 26.83 -20.52
N PHE A 38 16.91 26.04 -20.59
CA PHE A 38 16.68 25.14 -21.71
C PHE A 38 16.47 25.94 -23.00
N GLY A 39 17.32 25.71 -23.99
CA GLY A 39 17.03 26.07 -25.37
C GLY A 39 15.92 25.19 -25.95
N GLN A 40 15.29 25.64 -27.03
CA GLN A 40 14.22 24.92 -27.72
C GLN A 40 14.54 23.44 -28.02
N PRO A 41 15.77 23.06 -28.47
CA PRO A 41 16.09 21.65 -28.69
C PRO A 41 16.02 20.80 -27.42
N ALA A 42 16.35 21.35 -26.25
CA ALA A 42 16.25 20.64 -24.98
C ALA A 42 14.77 20.49 -24.56
N VAL A 43 13.95 21.53 -24.76
CA VAL A 43 12.50 21.46 -24.52
C VAL A 43 11.88 20.33 -25.34
N GLU A 44 12.17 20.26 -26.64
CA GLU A 44 11.70 19.19 -27.52
C GLU A 44 12.25 17.83 -27.10
N ALA A 45 13.54 17.76 -26.80
CA ALA A 45 14.17 16.50 -26.39
C ALA A 45 13.60 15.95 -25.08
N PHE A 46 13.14 16.77 -24.13
CA PHE A 46 12.56 16.30 -22.87
C PHE A 46 11.02 16.23 -22.88
N THR A 47 10.36 16.74 -23.91
CA THR A 47 8.92 16.57 -24.11
C THR A 47 8.64 15.18 -24.67
N ARG A 48 8.48 14.19 -23.77
CA ARG A 48 8.33 12.77 -24.10
C ARG A 48 7.15 12.15 -23.38
N GLY A 49 6.81 10.91 -23.73
CA GLY A 49 5.79 10.12 -23.01
C GLY A 49 4.36 10.64 -23.16
N GLY A 50 4.07 11.36 -24.25
CA GLY A 50 2.77 11.97 -24.51
C GLY A 50 2.50 13.25 -23.69
N ALA A 51 3.50 13.76 -22.96
CA ALA A 51 3.38 15.01 -22.23
C ALA A 51 3.36 16.23 -23.17
N ILE A 52 2.69 17.30 -22.73
CA ILE A 52 2.61 18.60 -23.44
C ILE A 52 3.85 19.47 -23.25
N GLY A 53 4.80 19.05 -22.41
CA GLY A 53 6.04 19.77 -22.14
C GLY A 53 7.13 18.89 -21.52
N PRO A 54 8.28 19.47 -21.16
CA PRO A 54 9.43 18.73 -20.65
C PRO A 54 9.14 17.95 -19.37
N VAL A 55 9.51 16.66 -19.33
CA VAL A 55 9.27 15.77 -18.19
C VAL A 55 10.44 14.83 -17.93
N ASN A 56 10.56 14.35 -16.69
CA ASN A 56 11.45 13.26 -16.32
C ASN A 56 10.73 11.92 -16.35
N ILE A 57 11.40 10.88 -16.87
CA ILE A 57 10.89 9.51 -16.80
C ILE A 57 11.19 8.90 -15.42
N ALA A 58 10.18 8.32 -14.79
CA ALA A 58 10.31 7.67 -13.49
C ALA A 58 10.89 6.25 -13.62
N TYR A 59 11.94 5.97 -12.84
CA TYR A 59 12.57 4.65 -12.73
C TYR A 59 12.50 4.06 -11.30
N SER A 60 11.76 4.72 -10.40
CA SER A 60 11.69 4.34 -8.98
C SER A 60 10.75 3.16 -8.68
N GLY A 61 9.94 2.73 -9.64
CA GLY A 61 8.97 1.63 -9.45
C GLY A 61 7.67 2.03 -8.73
N VAL A 62 7.46 3.30 -8.41
CA VAL A 62 6.31 3.74 -7.61
C VAL A 62 4.96 3.55 -8.33
N TYR A 63 4.93 3.63 -9.66
CA TYR A 63 3.72 3.38 -10.46
C TYR A 63 3.26 1.92 -10.30
N GLN A 64 4.20 0.98 -10.44
CA GLN A 64 3.95 -0.45 -10.28
C GLN A 64 3.46 -0.77 -8.87
N TRP A 65 4.11 -0.21 -7.85
CA TRP A 65 3.73 -0.42 -6.46
C TRP A 65 2.31 0.10 -6.18
N TRP A 66 2.04 1.38 -6.50
CA TRP A 66 0.74 2.01 -6.26
C TRP A 66 -0.40 1.34 -7.03
N TYR A 67 -0.14 0.92 -8.26
CA TYR A 67 -1.10 0.14 -9.03
C TYR A 67 -1.38 -1.23 -8.40
N THR A 68 -0.35 -1.92 -7.93
CA THR A 68 -0.50 -3.24 -7.29
C THR A 68 -1.34 -3.15 -6.01
N ILE A 69 -1.18 -2.09 -5.21
CA ILE A 69 -1.93 -1.90 -3.95
C ILE A 69 -3.32 -1.26 -4.15
N GLY A 70 -3.78 -1.08 -5.39
CA GLY A 70 -5.16 -0.70 -5.68
C GLY A 70 -5.40 0.78 -5.96
N LEU A 71 -4.37 1.62 -6.07
CA LEU A 71 -4.55 3.02 -6.53
C LEU A 71 -4.81 3.03 -8.03
N ARG A 72 -5.80 3.82 -8.47
CA ARG A 72 -6.27 3.83 -9.87
C ARG A 72 -6.37 5.22 -10.47
N THR A 73 -6.57 6.25 -9.65
CA THR A 73 -6.80 7.62 -10.10
C THR A 73 -5.78 8.59 -9.55
N ASN A 74 -5.63 9.74 -10.20
CA ASN A 74 -4.88 10.87 -9.66
C ASN A 74 -5.50 11.37 -8.35
N GLY A 75 -6.82 11.22 -8.18
CA GLY A 75 -7.52 11.49 -6.93
C GLY A 75 -7.02 10.63 -5.77
N ASP A 76 -6.82 9.33 -6.00
CA ASP A 76 -6.27 8.42 -4.98
C ASP A 76 -4.88 8.86 -4.51
N LEU A 77 -4.02 9.18 -5.48
CA LEU A 77 -2.65 9.65 -5.21
C LEU A 77 -2.67 10.98 -4.46
N TYR A 78 -3.53 11.91 -4.86
CA TYR A 78 -3.65 13.22 -4.24
C TYR A 78 -4.16 13.13 -2.79
N THR A 79 -5.18 12.33 -2.52
CA THR A 79 -5.65 12.07 -1.15
C THR A 79 -4.55 11.42 -0.30
N GLY A 80 -3.80 10.46 -0.84
CA GLY A 80 -2.64 9.87 -0.17
C GLY A 80 -1.55 10.90 0.14
N ALA A 81 -1.28 11.82 -0.79
CA ALA A 81 -0.32 12.90 -0.60
C ALA A 81 -0.72 13.81 0.57
N LEU A 82 -2.00 14.22 0.63
CA LEU A 82 -2.52 15.05 1.73
C LEU A 82 -2.49 14.30 3.08
N PHE A 83 -2.86 13.03 3.10
CA PHE A 83 -2.79 12.20 4.29
C PHE A 83 -1.36 12.14 4.85
N LEU A 84 -0.36 11.87 4.00
CA LEU A 84 1.04 11.81 4.42
C LEU A 84 1.64 13.17 4.79
N LEU A 85 1.12 14.26 4.22
CA LEU A 85 1.44 15.62 4.68
C LEU A 85 0.92 15.85 6.09
N PHE A 86 -0.33 15.49 6.34
CA PHE A 86 -0.96 15.59 7.66
C PHE A 86 -0.24 14.74 8.72
N ILE A 87 0.08 13.47 8.42
CA ILE A 87 0.87 12.62 9.32
C ILE A 87 2.24 13.25 9.62
N SER A 88 2.90 13.85 8.62
CA SER A 88 4.17 14.52 8.86
C SER A 88 4.05 15.72 9.79
N ALA A 89 2.95 16.49 9.69
CA ALA A 89 2.68 17.59 10.61
C ALA A 89 2.45 17.07 12.04
N ILE A 90 1.67 15.99 12.21
CA ILE A 90 1.50 15.32 13.50
C ILE A 90 2.84 14.88 14.08
N SER A 91 3.72 14.26 13.29
CA SER A 91 5.03 13.81 13.78
C SER A 91 5.91 14.97 14.26
N LEU A 92 5.90 16.11 13.56
CA LEU A 92 6.63 17.31 13.97
C LEU A 92 6.07 17.89 15.27
N ILE A 93 4.74 17.97 15.39
CA ILE A 93 4.07 18.44 16.61
C ILE A 93 4.35 17.49 17.78
N ALA A 94 4.30 16.18 17.57
CA ALA A 94 4.62 15.19 18.59
C ALA A 94 6.08 15.31 19.06
N GLY A 95 7.01 15.51 18.12
CA GLY A 95 8.42 15.76 18.44
C GLY A 95 8.61 17.02 19.30
N TRP A 96 7.99 18.13 18.91
CA TRP A 96 8.01 19.37 19.70
C TRP A 96 7.34 19.19 21.07
N LEU A 97 6.22 18.47 21.13
CA LEU A 97 5.48 18.21 22.37
C LEU A 97 6.32 17.45 23.38
N HIS A 98 7.02 16.39 22.94
CA HIS A 98 7.90 15.59 23.79
C HIS A 98 9.20 16.29 24.22
N LEU A 99 9.46 17.51 23.72
CA LEU A 99 10.49 18.40 24.26
C LEU A 99 9.97 19.34 25.35
N GLN A 100 8.66 19.50 25.50
CA GLN A 100 8.08 20.36 26.53
C GLN A 100 8.30 19.75 27.92
N PRO A 101 8.57 20.57 28.97
CA PRO A 101 8.92 20.07 30.30
C PRO A 101 7.93 19.06 30.89
N LYS A 102 6.64 19.22 30.62
CA LYS A 102 5.57 18.33 31.11
C LYS A 102 5.57 16.94 30.45
N TRP A 103 6.02 16.83 29.20
CA TRP A 103 5.85 15.63 28.36
C TRP A 103 7.19 14.96 28.01
N LYS A 104 8.29 15.48 28.54
CA LYS A 104 9.63 14.95 28.35
C LYS A 104 9.75 13.57 29.03
N PRO A 105 10.03 12.49 28.27
CA PRO A 105 10.17 11.17 28.87
C PRO A 105 11.40 11.08 29.79
N SER A 106 11.30 10.28 30.85
CA SER A 106 12.42 10.00 31.75
C SER A 106 13.45 9.07 31.11
N VAL A 107 14.67 9.03 31.65
CA VAL A 107 15.70 8.06 31.22
C VAL A 107 15.25 6.62 31.43
N SER A 108 14.49 6.33 32.49
CA SER A 108 13.94 4.98 32.73
C SER A 108 12.97 4.54 31.65
N TRP A 109 12.17 5.46 31.11
CA TRP A 109 11.28 5.17 29.97
C TRP A 109 12.07 4.72 28.73
N PHE A 110 13.14 5.44 28.38
CA PHE A 110 14.00 5.08 27.24
C PHE A 110 14.74 3.74 27.41
N LYS A 111 15.05 3.37 28.65
CA LYS A 111 15.75 2.12 29.00
C LYS A 111 14.81 0.92 29.17
N ASN A 112 13.49 1.09 29.08
CA ASN A 112 12.55 -0.01 29.17
C ASN A 112 12.51 -0.84 27.86
N ALA A 113 13.49 -1.73 27.71
CA ALA A 113 13.66 -2.53 26.52
C ALA A 113 12.54 -3.57 26.32
N GLU A 114 12.10 -4.22 27.40
CA GLU A 114 11.06 -5.25 27.37
C GLU A 114 9.72 -4.68 26.89
N SER A 115 9.28 -3.56 27.48
CA SER A 115 8.07 -2.88 27.02
C SER A 115 8.19 -2.43 25.56
N ARG A 116 9.33 -1.86 25.17
CA ARG A 116 9.56 -1.43 23.78
C ARG A 116 9.51 -2.60 22.80
N LEU A 117 10.13 -3.74 23.15
CA LEU A 117 10.09 -4.94 22.32
C LEU A 117 8.66 -5.47 22.17
N ASN A 118 7.89 -5.56 23.25
CA ASN A 118 6.50 -5.99 23.19
C ASN A 118 5.65 -5.08 22.28
N HIS A 119 5.76 -3.76 22.44
CA HIS A 119 5.00 -2.81 21.61
C HIS A 119 5.46 -2.78 20.15
N HIS A 120 6.75 -2.98 19.88
CA HIS A 120 7.24 -3.00 18.51
C HIS A 120 6.88 -4.31 17.80
N LEU A 121 7.03 -5.45 18.46
CA LEU A 121 6.66 -6.74 17.89
C LEU A 121 5.14 -6.80 17.69
N SER A 122 4.34 -6.62 18.74
CA SER A 122 2.88 -6.76 18.59
C SER A 122 2.25 -5.56 17.87
N GLY A 123 2.54 -4.33 18.30
CA GLY A 123 1.92 -3.12 17.74
C GLY A 123 2.53 -2.72 16.40
N LEU A 124 3.82 -2.38 16.38
CA LEU A 124 4.44 -1.85 15.16
C LEU A 124 4.49 -2.88 14.03
N PHE A 125 4.82 -4.15 14.30
CA PHE A 125 4.91 -5.17 13.26
C PHE A 125 3.62 -5.98 13.12
N GLY A 126 3.11 -6.55 14.21
CA GLY A 126 1.92 -7.40 14.19
C GLY A 126 0.67 -6.67 13.71
N VAL A 127 0.27 -5.60 14.39
CA VAL A 127 -0.93 -4.82 14.03
C VAL A 127 -0.77 -4.16 12.67
N SER A 128 0.40 -3.61 12.32
CA SER A 128 0.61 -3.03 10.99
C SER A 128 0.51 -4.07 9.86
N SER A 129 1.06 -5.29 10.06
CA SER A 129 0.93 -6.35 9.06
C SER A 129 -0.51 -6.89 8.96
N LEU A 130 -1.23 -6.93 10.07
CA LEU A 130 -2.65 -7.28 10.08
C LEU A 130 -3.48 -6.23 9.33
N ALA A 131 -3.24 -4.94 9.61
CA ALA A 131 -3.89 -3.84 8.91
C ALA A 131 -3.55 -3.84 7.40
N TRP A 132 -2.31 -4.18 7.04
CA TRP A 132 -1.91 -4.33 5.65
C TRP A 132 -2.61 -5.51 4.96
N THR A 133 -2.79 -6.63 5.66
CA THR A 133 -3.66 -7.72 5.18
C THR A 133 -5.07 -7.21 4.88
N GLY A 134 -5.65 -6.46 5.82
CA GLY A 134 -6.96 -5.84 5.62
C GLY A 134 -7.02 -4.96 4.38
N HIS A 135 -6.00 -4.11 4.16
CA HIS A 135 -5.90 -3.29 2.95
C HIS A 135 -5.81 -4.15 1.67
N LEU A 136 -4.99 -5.21 1.67
CA LEU A 136 -4.85 -6.08 0.50
C LEU A 136 -6.17 -6.80 0.17
N VAL A 137 -6.82 -7.38 1.19
CA VAL A 137 -8.07 -8.14 1.06
C VAL A 137 -9.24 -7.27 0.63
N HIS A 138 -9.34 -6.05 1.16
CA HIS A 138 -10.51 -5.19 0.92
C HIS A 138 -10.33 -4.17 -0.21
N VAL A 139 -9.09 -3.86 -0.63
CA VAL A 139 -8.83 -2.81 -1.62
C VAL A 139 -7.98 -3.33 -2.78
N ALA A 140 -6.81 -3.90 -2.50
CA ALA A 140 -5.88 -4.27 -3.57
C ALA A 140 -6.39 -5.44 -4.42
N ILE A 141 -6.88 -6.51 -3.79
CA ILE A 141 -7.42 -7.70 -4.47
C ILE A 141 -8.67 -7.32 -5.29
N PRO A 142 -9.70 -6.65 -4.74
CA PRO A 142 -10.82 -6.14 -5.54
C PRO A 142 -10.36 -5.22 -6.69
N GLY A 143 -9.42 -4.30 -6.42
CA GLY A 143 -8.84 -3.43 -7.44
C GLY A 143 -8.13 -4.18 -8.56
N SER A 144 -7.52 -5.34 -8.27
CA SER A 144 -6.92 -6.22 -9.28
C SER A 144 -7.95 -7.00 -10.10
N ARG A 145 -9.20 -7.07 -9.64
CA ARG A 145 -10.33 -7.74 -10.29
C ARG A 145 -11.29 -6.75 -11.00
N GLY A 146 -10.87 -5.49 -11.14
CA GLY A 146 -11.67 -4.44 -11.78
C GLY A 146 -12.73 -3.80 -10.89
N GLU A 147 -12.74 -4.08 -9.59
CA GLU A 147 -13.65 -3.45 -8.64
C GLU A 147 -13.06 -2.16 -8.05
N TYR A 148 -13.90 -1.17 -7.81
CA TYR A 148 -13.48 0.12 -7.26
C TYR A 148 -13.98 0.31 -5.83
N ILE A 149 -13.13 -0.06 -4.87
CA ILE A 149 -13.44 0.02 -3.43
C ILE A 149 -12.69 1.18 -2.78
N ARG A 150 -13.42 2.13 -2.20
CA ARG A 150 -12.91 3.37 -1.58
C ARG A 150 -13.72 3.68 -0.32
N TRP A 151 -13.33 4.73 0.39
CA TRP A 151 -13.95 5.14 1.65
C TRP A 151 -15.48 5.32 1.60
N ASN A 152 -16.04 5.65 0.44
CA ASN A 152 -17.48 5.87 0.26
C ASN A 152 -18.30 4.57 0.13
N ASN A 153 -17.69 3.42 -0.15
CA ASN A 153 -18.39 2.14 -0.31
C ASN A 153 -17.73 0.95 0.41
N PHE A 154 -16.56 1.14 1.03
CA PHE A 154 -15.80 0.10 1.70
C PHE A 154 -16.59 -0.69 2.76
N LEU A 155 -17.53 -0.02 3.44
CA LEU A 155 -18.34 -0.65 4.49
C LEU A 155 -19.51 -1.48 3.94
N ASP A 156 -19.85 -1.29 2.66
CA ASP A 156 -21.01 -1.92 2.03
C ASP A 156 -20.62 -3.11 1.14
N VAL A 157 -19.32 -3.29 0.85
CA VAL A 157 -18.81 -4.35 -0.02
C VAL A 157 -18.06 -5.40 0.80
N LEU A 158 -18.51 -6.65 0.68
CA LEU A 158 -17.82 -7.78 1.32
C LEU A 158 -16.56 -8.15 0.51
N PRO A 159 -15.40 -8.37 1.17
CA PRO A 159 -14.20 -8.82 0.47
C PRO A 159 -14.29 -10.29 -0.02
N TYR A 160 -15.24 -11.06 0.51
CA TYR A 160 -15.50 -12.46 0.16
C TYR A 160 -17.01 -12.72 0.16
N PRO A 161 -17.58 -13.52 -0.76
CA PRO A 161 -19.04 -13.64 -0.94
C PRO A 161 -19.80 -14.04 0.33
N GLN A 162 -19.25 -14.94 1.16
CA GLN A 162 -19.85 -15.37 2.43
C GLN A 162 -19.40 -14.52 3.64
N GLY A 163 -18.68 -13.42 3.41
CA GLY A 163 -18.17 -12.53 4.45
C GLY A 163 -17.34 -13.26 5.51
N LEU A 164 -17.59 -12.94 6.79
CA LEU A 164 -16.91 -13.54 7.94
C LEU A 164 -17.52 -14.87 8.41
N GLY A 165 -18.58 -15.36 7.77
CA GLY A 165 -19.23 -16.63 8.16
C GLY A 165 -18.24 -17.80 8.26
N PRO A 166 -17.45 -18.10 7.22
CA PRO A 166 -16.44 -19.16 7.24
C PRO A 166 -15.40 -19.00 8.35
N LEU A 167 -15.02 -17.77 8.71
CA LEU A 167 -14.08 -17.48 9.80
C LEU A 167 -14.61 -18.01 11.13
N PHE A 168 -15.84 -17.65 11.50
CA PHE A 168 -16.45 -18.01 12.78
C PHE A 168 -16.86 -19.48 12.86
N MET A 169 -17.09 -20.14 11.72
CA MET A 169 -17.38 -21.57 11.65
C MET A 169 -16.11 -22.45 11.58
N GLY A 170 -14.92 -21.86 11.57
CA GLY A 170 -13.66 -22.60 11.43
C GLY A 170 -13.39 -23.17 10.03
N GLN A 171 -14.15 -22.74 9.02
CA GLN A 171 -14.08 -23.21 7.64
C GLN A 171 -13.12 -22.32 6.82
N TRP A 172 -11.92 -22.05 7.34
CA TRP A 172 -11.00 -21.06 6.78
C TRP A 172 -10.49 -21.42 5.38
N ASN A 173 -10.50 -22.70 5.04
CA ASN A 173 -10.14 -23.19 3.71
C ASN A 173 -11.03 -22.63 2.60
N LEU A 174 -12.25 -22.17 2.90
CA LEU A 174 -13.13 -21.53 1.92
C LEU A 174 -12.52 -20.24 1.34
N TYR A 175 -11.77 -19.48 2.14
CA TYR A 175 -11.11 -18.24 1.68
C TYR A 175 -10.01 -18.46 0.64
N ALA A 176 -9.56 -19.71 0.45
CA ALA A 176 -8.56 -20.09 -0.55
C ALA A 176 -9.18 -20.66 -1.84
N GLN A 177 -10.50 -20.85 -1.88
CA GLN A 177 -11.16 -21.49 -3.02
C GLN A 177 -11.36 -20.50 -4.18
N ASN A 178 -11.26 -21.02 -5.40
CA ASN A 178 -11.42 -20.27 -6.65
C ASN A 178 -10.43 -19.08 -6.75
N PRO A 179 -9.11 -19.36 -6.84
CA PRO A 179 -8.10 -18.32 -7.09
C PRO A 179 -8.28 -17.68 -8.46
N ASP A 180 -7.64 -16.53 -8.67
CA ASP A 180 -7.55 -15.93 -10.00
C ASP A 180 -6.91 -16.93 -10.99
N SER A 181 -7.50 -17.07 -12.17
CA SER A 181 -7.08 -18.06 -13.16
C SER A 181 -5.72 -17.71 -13.79
N SER A 182 -5.08 -18.67 -14.45
CA SER A 182 -3.86 -18.40 -15.24
C SER A 182 -4.09 -17.44 -16.41
N SER A 183 -5.34 -17.25 -16.83
CA SER A 183 -5.77 -16.31 -17.87
C SER A 183 -6.33 -14.99 -17.32
N HIS A 184 -6.23 -14.75 -16.01
CA HIS A 184 -6.70 -13.51 -15.39
C HIS A 184 -5.99 -12.30 -15.99
N LEU A 185 -6.76 -11.27 -16.32
CA LEU A 185 -6.26 -9.97 -16.77
C LEU A 185 -6.32 -8.97 -15.61
N PHE A 186 -5.15 -8.65 -15.06
CA PHE A 186 -5.01 -7.79 -13.88
C PHE A 186 -5.63 -6.41 -14.11
N GLY A 187 -6.47 -6.00 -13.18
CA GLY A 187 -7.27 -4.78 -13.23
C GLY A 187 -8.66 -4.97 -13.84
N THR A 188 -9.06 -6.20 -14.20
CA THR A 188 -10.37 -6.50 -14.81
C THR A 188 -11.00 -7.73 -14.16
N SER A 189 -12.30 -7.96 -14.40
CA SER A 189 -13.00 -9.16 -13.91
C SER A 189 -12.76 -10.40 -14.77
N GLN A 190 -12.05 -10.28 -15.91
CA GLN A 190 -11.83 -11.40 -16.82
C GLN A 190 -10.86 -12.41 -16.21
N GLY A 191 -11.37 -13.61 -15.94
CA GLY A 191 -10.59 -14.69 -15.32
C GLY A 191 -10.32 -14.49 -13.83
N ALA A 192 -10.98 -13.52 -13.20
CA ALA A 192 -10.90 -13.25 -11.77
C ALA A 192 -11.61 -14.34 -10.96
N GLY A 193 -11.01 -14.70 -9.83
CA GLY A 193 -11.56 -15.62 -8.85
C GLY A 193 -12.22 -14.88 -7.69
N THR A 194 -12.46 -15.62 -6.61
CA THR A 194 -13.04 -15.10 -5.35
C THR A 194 -12.16 -15.34 -4.13
N ALA A 195 -11.08 -16.12 -4.26
CA ALA A 195 -10.16 -16.35 -3.15
C ALA A 195 -9.58 -15.03 -2.63
N ILE A 196 -9.36 -14.94 -1.33
CA ILE A 196 -8.72 -13.78 -0.69
C ILE A 196 -7.42 -14.15 0.03
N LEU A 197 -7.21 -15.44 0.33
CA LEU A 197 -6.02 -15.94 1.02
C LEU A 197 -5.59 -17.26 0.38
N THR A 198 -4.47 -17.27 -0.34
CA THR A 198 -3.99 -18.48 -1.05
C THR A 198 -2.55 -18.82 -0.68
N LEU A 199 -2.06 -19.95 -1.20
CA LEU A 199 -0.66 -20.35 -1.13
C LEU A 199 -0.26 -21.02 -2.46
N LEU A 200 -0.47 -20.30 -3.56
CA LEU A 200 -0.27 -20.81 -4.92
C LEU A 200 1.21 -21.00 -5.23
N GLY A 201 2.05 -20.05 -4.81
CA GLY A 201 3.44 -19.96 -5.21
C GLY A 201 3.61 -19.54 -6.67
N GLY A 202 4.88 -19.35 -7.07
CA GLY A 202 5.21 -18.88 -8.41
C GLY A 202 4.71 -17.46 -8.68
N PHE A 203 4.33 -17.19 -9.93
CA PHE A 203 3.97 -15.86 -10.40
C PHE A 203 2.66 -15.86 -11.18
N HIS A 204 1.92 -14.75 -11.09
CA HIS A 204 0.77 -14.48 -11.93
C HIS A 204 1.22 -14.36 -13.41
N PRO A 205 0.70 -15.18 -14.34
CA PRO A 205 1.27 -15.31 -15.69
C PRO A 205 1.29 -14.02 -16.53
N GLN A 206 0.33 -13.13 -16.36
CA GLN A 206 0.33 -11.85 -17.10
C GLN A 206 1.32 -10.83 -16.52
N THR A 207 1.25 -10.58 -15.21
CA THR A 207 2.04 -9.52 -14.55
C THR A 207 3.47 -9.96 -14.22
N GLN A 208 3.76 -11.27 -14.23
CA GLN A 208 5.03 -11.86 -13.80
C GLN A 208 5.43 -11.46 -12.37
N SER A 209 4.43 -11.19 -11.52
CA SER A 209 4.59 -10.81 -10.12
C SER A 209 4.01 -11.88 -9.19
N LEU A 210 4.30 -11.79 -7.89
CA LEU A 210 3.64 -12.62 -6.88
C LEU A 210 2.11 -12.40 -6.90
N TRP A 211 1.36 -13.43 -6.54
CA TRP A 211 -0.10 -13.35 -6.40
C TRP A 211 -0.49 -12.46 -5.21
N LEU A 212 -1.44 -11.54 -5.41
CA LEU A 212 -1.91 -10.64 -4.34
C LEU A 212 -2.51 -11.41 -3.15
N THR A 213 -3.23 -12.51 -3.42
CA THR A 213 -3.80 -13.40 -2.41
C THR A 213 -2.73 -14.16 -1.61
N ASP A 214 -1.59 -14.47 -2.21
CA ASP A 214 -0.43 -15.04 -1.50
C ASP A 214 0.26 -13.96 -0.63
N ILE A 215 0.40 -12.73 -1.14
CA ILE A 215 0.95 -11.61 -0.35
C ILE A 215 0.04 -11.29 0.84
N ALA A 216 -1.28 -11.27 0.64
CA ALA A 216 -2.26 -11.07 1.71
C ALA A 216 -2.14 -12.16 2.78
N HIS A 217 -2.09 -13.43 2.36
CA HIS A 217 -1.92 -14.54 3.29
C HIS A 217 -0.58 -14.49 4.03
N HIS A 218 0.51 -14.14 3.34
CA HIS A 218 1.83 -13.93 3.96
C HIS A 218 1.76 -12.89 5.09
N HIS A 219 1.17 -11.72 4.82
CA HIS A 219 1.03 -10.66 5.81
C HIS A 219 0.16 -11.06 6.99
N LEU A 220 -0.90 -11.85 6.76
CA LEU A 220 -1.74 -12.36 7.83
C LEU A 220 -0.96 -13.33 8.72
N ALA A 221 -0.21 -14.25 8.11
CA ALA A 221 0.58 -15.24 8.83
C ALA A 221 1.66 -14.56 9.70
N ILE A 222 2.45 -13.64 9.15
CA ILE A 222 3.48 -12.94 9.92
C ILE A 222 2.88 -12.00 10.98
N ALA A 223 1.67 -11.46 10.74
CA ALA A 223 0.97 -10.66 11.75
C ALA A 223 0.72 -11.49 13.01
N PHE A 224 0.20 -12.71 12.89
CA PHE A 224 0.00 -13.60 14.04
C PHE A 224 1.32 -13.94 14.75
N LEU A 225 2.38 -14.23 14.00
CA LEU A 225 3.70 -14.50 14.60
C LEU A 225 4.20 -13.33 15.45
N PHE A 226 4.11 -12.10 14.92
CA PHE A 226 4.55 -10.90 15.63
C PHE A 226 3.65 -10.51 16.80
N LEU A 227 2.33 -10.70 16.66
CA LEU A 227 1.38 -10.49 17.75
C LEU A 227 1.70 -11.40 18.93
N VAL A 228 1.94 -12.70 18.70
CA VAL A 228 2.34 -13.64 19.75
C VAL A 228 3.71 -13.29 20.31
N ALA A 229 4.71 -13.03 19.46
CA ALA A 229 6.06 -12.69 19.89
C ALA A 229 6.10 -11.41 20.76
N GLY A 230 5.22 -10.45 20.50
CA GLY A 230 5.11 -9.22 21.30
C GLY A 230 4.48 -9.39 22.68
N HIS A 231 4.13 -10.61 23.09
CA HIS A 231 3.68 -10.95 24.44
C HIS A 231 4.71 -11.79 25.21
N MET A 232 5.97 -11.80 24.75
CA MET A 232 7.03 -12.64 25.33
C MET A 232 7.68 -12.03 26.58
N TYR A 233 7.88 -10.72 26.62
CA TYR A 233 8.66 -10.08 27.68
C TYR A 233 7.78 -9.57 28.81
N ARG A 234 8.26 -9.69 30.05
CA ARG A 234 7.51 -9.25 31.22
C ARG A 234 7.30 -7.74 31.19
N THR A 235 6.13 -7.30 31.62
CA THR A 235 5.82 -5.88 31.80
C THR A 235 5.29 -5.60 33.21
N ASN A 236 4.71 -4.42 33.43
CA ASN A 236 4.05 -4.08 34.69
C ASN A 236 2.80 -4.93 34.98
N PHE A 237 2.36 -5.78 34.05
CA PHE A 237 1.31 -6.78 34.28
C PHE A 237 1.81 -8.04 35.02
N GLY A 238 3.11 -8.13 35.32
CA GLY A 238 3.67 -9.20 36.16
C GLY A 238 3.82 -10.56 35.46
N ILE A 239 3.40 -10.65 34.20
CA ILE A 239 3.61 -11.76 33.27
C ILE A 239 4.41 -11.28 32.07
#